data_AF-K6VCE4-F1
#
_entry.id   AF-K6VCE4-F1
#
_cell.length_a   1.000
_cell.length_b   1.000
_cell.length_c   1.000
_cell.angle_alpha   90.00
_cell.angle_beta   90.00
_cell.angle_gamma   90.00
#
_symmetry.space_group_name_H-M   'P 1'
#
loop_
_entity.id
_entity.type
_entity.pdbx_description
1 polymer ?
#
loop_
_entity_poly.entity_id
_entity_poly.type
_entity_poly.pdbx_seq_one_letter_code
_entity_poly.pdbx_strand_id
1 'polypeptide(L)'
;MERLTPKQVTTLASALREPTVGARVDRAQPARSTKTQPNPAPIVHLSLDGTVRIPGSELSPSLCATLKHAASTFNPEFYDRQRRRQSTWNVPRIITSYDETLDDHLVLPRGLRDTAARLIEGAGSTVEVDDKRASGDPLDLTPTFDLRPEQQEAVEAVLPHELGVLVAPPGSGKTVMACAVIAQRTVSTLVLVDRKTLADQWRRAITGLLGLKPGQLGGGRSKLTGVVDIATLQTLARRHDLTEKLGSYGQVIVDECHHVPAAAFETAVRAIPARHGSGSPPRPTGATAWMT
;
A
#
# COMPACT_ATOMS: atom_id res chain seq x y z
N MET A 1 -13.37 -41.92 0.33
CA MET A 1 -12.03 -41.29 0.32
C MET A 1 -11.11 -42.15 1.16
N GLU A 2 -10.07 -42.70 0.53
CA GLU A 2 -9.08 -43.55 1.20
C GLU A 2 -8.25 -42.70 2.18
N ARG A 3 -8.10 -43.14 3.44
CA ARG A 3 -7.32 -42.40 4.44
C ARG A 3 -5.83 -42.61 4.18
N LEU A 4 -5.09 -41.52 3.99
CA LEU A 4 -3.63 -41.55 3.85
C LEU A 4 -2.98 -41.99 5.16
N THR A 5 -1.99 -42.88 5.08
CA THR A 5 -1.16 -43.27 6.22
C THR A 5 -0.23 -42.11 6.63
N PRO A 6 0.21 -42.01 7.90
CA PRO A 6 1.12 -40.96 8.35
C PRO A 6 2.39 -40.85 7.51
N LYS A 7 2.94 -41.97 7.03
CA LYS A 7 4.11 -42.02 6.16
C LYS A 7 3.82 -41.41 4.79
N GLN A 8 2.67 -41.73 4.20
CA GLN A 8 2.24 -41.13 2.93
C GLN A 8 1.99 -39.63 3.09
N VAL A 9 1.43 -39.18 4.22
CA VAL A 9 1.26 -37.75 4.53
C VAL A 9 2.62 -37.04 4.59
N THR A 10 3.61 -37.61 5.32
CA THR A 10 4.95 -37.01 5.43
C THR A 10 5.66 -36.97 4.08
N THR A 11 5.56 -38.03 3.26
CA THR A 11 6.13 -38.06 1.90
C THR A 11 5.47 -37.02 1.00
N LEU A 12 4.13 -36.91 1.01
CA LEU A 12 3.43 -35.87 0.25
C LEU A 12 3.83 -34.48 0.73
N ALA A 13 3.85 -34.24 2.04
CA ALA A 13 4.23 -32.97 2.63
C ALA A 13 5.67 -32.57 2.26
N SER A 14 6.59 -33.53 2.20
CA SER A 14 7.98 -33.29 1.77
C SER A 14 8.13 -32.97 0.28
N ALA A 15 7.16 -33.39 -0.55
CA ALA A 15 7.12 -33.09 -1.97
C ALA A 15 6.39 -31.78 -2.30
N LEU A 16 5.60 -31.24 -1.36
CA LEU A 16 4.93 -29.96 -1.50
C LEU A 16 5.93 -28.83 -1.26
N ARG A 17 6.12 -27.98 -2.27
CA ARG A 17 6.93 -26.75 -2.13
C ARG A 17 6.22 -25.79 -1.20
N GLU A 18 6.97 -25.03 -0.42
CA GLU A 18 6.39 -23.92 0.34
C GLU A 18 5.67 -22.95 -0.60
N PRO A 19 4.48 -22.46 -0.23
CA PRO A 19 3.76 -21.50 -1.06
C PRO A 19 4.62 -20.25 -1.23
N THR A 20 4.81 -19.85 -2.48
CA THR A 20 5.50 -18.60 -2.81
C THR A 20 4.48 -17.47 -2.70
N VAL A 21 4.81 -16.44 -1.94
CA VAL A 21 3.94 -15.28 -1.69
C VAL A 21 4.73 -13.99 -1.80
N GLY A 22 4.03 -12.88 -2.08
CA GLY A 22 4.61 -11.54 -2.13
C GLY A 22 5.53 -11.33 -3.33
N ALA A 23 6.57 -10.51 -3.14
CA ALA A 23 7.53 -10.13 -4.19
C ALA A 23 8.30 -11.31 -4.83
N ARG A 24 8.23 -12.51 -4.24
CA ARG A 24 8.84 -13.73 -4.81
C ARG A 24 7.99 -14.36 -5.91
N VAL A 25 6.74 -13.90 -6.10
CA VAL A 25 5.86 -14.34 -7.18
C VAL A 25 6.20 -13.54 -8.43
N ASP A 26 7.00 -14.14 -9.32
CA ASP A 26 7.54 -13.48 -10.51
C ASP A 26 6.99 -14.06 -11.83
N ARG A 27 6.31 -15.21 -11.79
CA ARG A 27 5.72 -15.86 -12.96
C ARG A 27 4.40 -16.55 -12.65
N ALA A 28 3.46 -16.47 -13.59
CA ALA A 28 2.26 -17.29 -13.57
C ALA A 28 2.63 -18.77 -13.67
N GLN A 29 2.17 -19.57 -12.70
CA GLN A 29 2.36 -21.02 -12.75
C GLN A 29 1.15 -21.66 -13.45
N PRO A 30 1.35 -22.36 -14.57
CA PRO A 30 0.25 -23.04 -15.24
C PRO A 30 -0.34 -24.11 -14.33
N ALA A 31 -1.66 -24.32 -14.42
CA ALA A 31 -2.33 -25.36 -13.65
C ALA A 31 -1.73 -26.73 -14.02
N ARG A 32 -1.13 -27.41 -13.04
CA ARG A 32 -0.48 -28.71 -13.23
C ARG A 32 -1.43 -29.85 -13.61
N SER A 33 -2.75 -29.66 -13.48
CA SER A 33 -3.72 -30.76 -13.39
C SER A 33 -4.86 -30.75 -14.41
N THR A 34 -4.92 -29.83 -15.37
CA THR A 34 -6.04 -29.80 -16.34
C THR A 34 -5.58 -29.97 -17.78
N LYS A 35 -6.24 -30.89 -18.50
CA LYS A 35 -6.12 -31.07 -19.97
C LYS A 35 -6.49 -29.81 -20.76
N THR A 36 -7.26 -28.91 -20.14
CA THR A 36 -7.64 -27.61 -20.67
C THR A 36 -7.05 -26.52 -19.79
N GLN A 37 -6.20 -25.68 -20.36
CA GLN A 37 -5.73 -24.44 -19.73
C GLN A 37 -6.45 -23.29 -20.42
N PRO A 38 -7.48 -22.69 -19.80
CA PRO A 38 -8.11 -21.52 -20.38
C PRO A 38 -7.09 -20.39 -20.44
N ASN A 39 -6.89 -19.84 -21.64
CA ASN A 39 -6.05 -18.68 -21.82
C ASN A 39 -6.72 -17.45 -21.17
N PRO A 40 -5.95 -16.54 -20.59
CA PRO A 40 -6.48 -15.23 -20.18
C PRO A 40 -7.00 -14.47 -21.40
N ALA A 41 -7.81 -13.43 -21.17
CA ALA A 41 -8.24 -12.55 -22.24
C ALA A 41 -7.02 -11.92 -22.95
N PRO A 42 -7.09 -11.67 -24.27
CA PRO A 42 -5.96 -11.07 -25.01
C PRO A 42 -5.66 -9.65 -24.51
N ILE A 43 -6.66 -8.96 -23.97
CA ILE A 43 -6.57 -7.65 -23.33
C ILE A 43 -7.17 -7.80 -21.93
N VAL A 44 -6.46 -7.33 -20.91
CA VAL A 44 -6.92 -7.27 -19.52
C VAL A 44 -6.96 -5.82 -19.08
N HIS A 45 -8.11 -5.37 -18.61
CA HIS A 45 -8.35 -4.01 -18.17
C HIS A 45 -8.04 -3.86 -16.67
N LEU A 46 -7.20 -2.88 -16.35
CA LEU A 46 -6.85 -2.51 -14.99
C LEU A 46 -7.45 -1.14 -14.69
N SER A 47 -8.38 -1.08 -13.75
CA SER A 47 -8.80 0.20 -13.16
C SER A 47 -7.88 0.57 -12.00
N LEU A 48 -7.25 1.74 -12.06
CA LEU A 48 -6.39 2.28 -11.01
C LEU A 48 -7.11 3.39 -10.25
N ASP A 49 -7.27 3.20 -8.94
CA ASP A 49 -7.75 4.21 -8.00
C ASP A 49 -6.91 4.13 -6.70
N GLY A 50 -7.53 4.06 -5.52
CA GLY A 50 -6.82 3.70 -4.28
C GLY A 50 -6.36 2.23 -4.25
N THR A 51 -6.82 1.44 -5.22
CA THR A 51 -6.53 0.02 -5.45
C THR A 51 -6.30 -0.27 -6.94
N VAL A 52 -5.84 -1.48 -7.25
CA VAL A 52 -5.84 -2.03 -8.61
C VAL A 52 -7.02 -2.97 -8.71
N ARG A 53 -7.97 -2.70 -9.59
CA ARG A 53 -9.14 -3.55 -9.83
C ARG A 53 -9.02 -4.23 -11.19
N ILE A 54 -9.24 -5.54 -11.21
CA ILE A 54 -9.17 -6.36 -12.42
C ILE A 54 -10.44 -7.21 -12.52
N PRO A 55 -11.17 -7.20 -13.64
CA PRO A 55 -12.29 -8.11 -13.86
C PRO A 55 -11.83 -9.58 -13.80
N GLY A 56 -12.47 -10.40 -12.96
CA GLY A 56 -12.18 -11.82 -12.79
C GLY A 56 -12.40 -12.61 -14.08
N SER A 57 -13.45 -12.27 -14.84
CA SER A 57 -13.75 -12.82 -16.16
C SER A 57 -12.63 -12.70 -17.21
N GLU A 58 -11.72 -11.74 -17.06
CA GLU A 58 -10.58 -11.54 -17.98
C GLU A 58 -9.34 -12.35 -17.57
N LEU A 59 -9.35 -12.90 -16.35
CA LEU A 59 -8.24 -13.65 -15.77
C LEU A 59 -8.47 -15.16 -15.92
N SER A 60 -7.42 -15.88 -16.32
CA SER A 60 -7.42 -17.34 -16.16
C SER A 60 -7.36 -17.71 -14.67
N PRO A 61 -7.88 -18.87 -14.25
CA PRO A 61 -7.80 -19.31 -12.84
C PRO A 61 -6.36 -19.38 -12.31
N SER A 62 -5.40 -19.74 -13.17
CA SER A 62 -3.96 -19.77 -12.85
C SER A 62 -3.42 -18.35 -12.60
N LEU A 63 -3.76 -17.40 -13.47
CA LEU A 63 -3.32 -16.02 -13.35
C LEU A 63 -3.96 -15.34 -12.13
N CYS A 64 -5.26 -15.55 -11.91
CA CYS A 64 -5.97 -15.08 -10.72
C CYS A 64 -5.33 -15.62 -9.43
N ALA A 65 -5.05 -16.92 -9.35
CA ALA A 65 -4.36 -17.50 -8.20
C ALA A 65 -2.95 -16.91 -8.00
N THR A 66 -2.21 -16.71 -9.10
CA THR A 66 -0.86 -16.10 -9.06
C THR A 66 -0.93 -14.67 -8.50
N LEU A 67 -1.88 -13.86 -8.95
CA LEU A 67 -2.09 -12.50 -8.44
C LEU A 67 -2.48 -12.50 -6.96
N LYS A 68 -3.35 -13.41 -6.51
CA LYS A 68 -3.70 -13.60 -5.08
C LYS A 68 -2.47 -13.97 -4.25
N HIS A 69 -1.59 -14.82 -4.76
CA HIS A 69 -0.32 -15.16 -4.10
C HIS A 69 0.64 -13.98 -4.04
N ALA A 70 0.74 -13.20 -5.12
CA ALA A 70 1.56 -11.99 -5.15
C ALA A 70 1.06 -10.93 -4.14
N ALA A 71 -0.25 -10.83 -3.94
CA ALA A 71 -0.89 -9.97 -2.95
C ALA A 71 -0.94 -10.55 -1.53
N SER A 72 -0.34 -11.72 -1.29
CA SER A 72 -0.26 -12.34 0.03
C SER A 72 1.14 -12.22 0.62
N THR A 73 1.28 -12.20 1.93
CA THR A 73 2.59 -12.16 2.62
C THR A 73 2.62 -13.10 3.81
N PHE A 74 3.82 -13.51 4.21
CA PHE A 74 4.01 -14.26 5.45
C PHE A 74 3.81 -13.37 6.66
N ASN A 75 3.03 -13.82 7.64
CA ASN A 75 2.81 -13.09 8.88
C ASN A 75 4.03 -13.21 9.82
N PRO A 76 4.85 -12.16 10.02
CA PRO A 76 6.02 -12.26 10.89
C PRO A 76 5.64 -12.62 12.34
N GLU A 77 4.49 -12.12 12.81
CA GLU A 77 3.99 -12.36 14.17
C GLU A 77 3.74 -13.85 14.43
N PHE A 78 3.21 -14.57 13.44
CA PHE A 78 3.01 -16.02 13.54
C PHE A 78 4.33 -16.74 13.81
N TYR A 79 5.36 -16.43 13.03
CA TYR A 79 6.67 -17.08 13.16
C TYR A 79 7.41 -16.65 14.43
N ASP A 80 7.26 -15.40 14.88
CA ASP A 80 7.77 -14.95 16.16
C ASP A 80 7.14 -15.71 17.34
N ARG A 81 5.81 -15.83 17.36
CA ARG A 81 5.10 -16.61 18.39
C ARG A 81 5.51 -18.07 18.37
N GLN A 82 5.64 -18.66 17.18
CA GLN A 82 6.11 -20.03 17.01
C GLN A 82 7.53 -20.21 17.58
N ARG A 83 8.47 -19.32 17.28
CA ARG A 83 9.84 -19.34 17.85
C ARG A 83 9.83 -19.24 19.38
N ARG A 84 8.95 -18.40 19.92
CA ARG A 84 8.79 -18.20 21.38
C ARG A 84 7.97 -19.29 22.07
N ARG A 85 7.54 -20.33 21.34
CA ARG A 85 6.64 -21.40 21.84
C ARG A 85 5.34 -20.85 22.46
N GLN A 86 4.89 -19.71 21.96
CA GLN A 86 3.63 -19.10 22.33
C GLN A 86 2.50 -19.63 21.45
N SER A 87 1.26 -19.51 21.93
CA SER A 87 0.09 -19.92 21.16
C SER A 87 -0.03 -19.12 19.86
N THR A 88 -0.11 -19.85 18.75
CA THR A 88 -0.43 -19.31 17.41
C THR A 88 -1.92 -19.37 17.11
N TRP A 89 -2.76 -19.73 18.10
CA TRP A 89 -4.21 -19.74 17.96
C TRP A 89 -4.71 -18.36 17.54
N ASN A 90 -5.53 -18.32 16.48
CA ASN A 90 -6.06 -17.12 15.85
C ASN A 90 -5.01 -16.14 15.28
N VAL A 91 -3.79 -16.61 15.00
CA VAL A 91 -2.78 -15.85 14.25
C VAL A 91 -2.60 -16.52 12.90
N PRO A 92 -3.01 -15.89 11.80
CA PRO A 92 -2.87 -16.49 10.48
C PRO A 92 -1.39 -16.56 10.09
N ARG A 93 -0.97 -17.64 9.44
CA ARG A 93 0.40 -17.81 8.92
C ARG A 93 0.67 -16.91 7.70
N ILE A 94 -0.37 -16.64 6.92
CA ILE A 94 -0.34 -15.83 5.70
C ILE A 94 -1.36 -14.72 5.85
N ILE A 95 -0.95 -13.49 5.56
CA ILE A 95 -1.83 -12.32 5.48
C ILE A 95 -2.19 -12.15 4.00
N THR A 96 -3.48 -12.16 3.71
CA THR A 96 -4.02 -11.90 2.37
C THR A 96 -4.35 -10.42 2.26
N SER A 97 -3.79 -9.73 1.27
CA SER A 97 -4.08 -8.32 1.00
C SER A 97 -4.80 -8.15 -0.33
N TYR A 98 -5.75 -9.02 -0.64
CA TYR A 98 -6.63 -8.92 -1.81
C TYR A 98 -8.08 -9.12 -1.39
N ASP A 99 -9.00 -8.59 -2.19
CA ASP A 99 -10.43 -8.81 -2.02
C ASP A 99 -11.06 -9.28 -3.34
N GLU A 100 -12.18 -9.97 -3.23
CA GLU A 100 -13.03 -10.35 -4.35
C GLU A 100 -14.38 -9.68 -4.16
N THR A 101 -14.80 -8.89 -5.14
CA THR A 101 -16.10 -8.20 -5.09
C THR A 101 -17.21 -9.12 -5.59
N LEU A 102 -18.45 -8.80 -5.23
CA LEU A 102 -19.63 -9.52 -5.72
C LEU A 102 -19.79 -9.41 -7.25
N ASP A 103 -19.27 -8.33 -7.84
CA ASP A 103 -19.29 -8.07 -9.29
C ASP A 103 -18.10 -8.72 -10.01
N ASP A 104 -17.52 -9.78 -9.45
CA ASP A 104 -16.39 -10.53 -10.03
C ASP A 104 -15.18 -9.65 -10.37
N HIS A 105 -14.75 -8.80 -9.43
CA HIS A 105 -13.46 -8.10 -9.54
C HIS A 105 -12.48 -8.55 -8.47
N LEU A 106 -11.24 -8.82 -8.90
CA LEU A 106 -10.09 -8.98 -8.02
C LEU A 106 -9.54 -7.59 -7.67
N VAL A 107 -9.51 -7.26 -6.39
CA VAL A 107 -9.01 -6.00 -5.86
C VAL A 107 -7.65 -6.23 -5.22
N LEU A 108 -6.63 -5.56 -5.73
CA LEU A 108 -5.25 -5.66 -5.28
C LEU A 108 -4.78 -4.30 -4.69
N PRO A 109 -3.79 -4.30 -3.80
CA PRO A 109 -3.15 -3.08 -3.32
C PRO A 109 -2.50 -2.32 -4.47
N ARG A 110 -2.56 -0.99 -4.45
CA ARG A 110 -2.00 -0.13 -5.52
C ARG A 110 -0.52 -0.39 -5.84
N GLY A 111 0.28 -0.76 -4.84
CA GLY A 111 1.71 -1.06 -5.02
C GLY A 111 1.99 -2.33 -5.81
N LEU A 112 0.97 -3.17 -6.05
CA LEU A 112 1.08 -4.37 -6.87
C LEU A 112 0.79 -4.11 -8.35
N ARG A 113 0.49 -2.87 -8.76
CA ARG A 113 0.23 -2.49 -10.17
C ARG A 113 1.29 -3.07 -11.11
N ASP A 114 2.57 -2.75 -10.89
CA ASP A 114 3.65 -3.12 -11.81
C ASP A 114 3.89 -4.64 -11.81
N THR A 115 3.72 -5.28 -10.66
CA THR A 115 3.79 -6.74 -10.57
C THR A 115 2.61 -7.41 -11.27
N ALA A 116 1.40 -6.88 -11.13
CA ALA A 116 0.22 -7.38 -11.82
C ALA A 116 0.38 -7.23 -13.34
N ALA A 117 0.81 -6.06 -13.82
CA ALA A 117 1.07 -5.83 -15.24
C ALA A 117 2.09 -6.83 -15.80
N ARG A 118 3.25 -6.99 -15.13
CA ARG A 118 4.27 -7.97 -15.54
C ARG A 118 3.75 -9.41 -15.56
N LEU A 119 2.94 -9.81 -14.59
CA LEU A 119 2.38 -11.17 -14.52
C LEU A 119 1.34 -11.42 -15.63
N ILE A 120 0.54 -10.42 -15.96
CA ILE A 120 -0.46 -10.48 -17.04
C ILE A 120 0.23 -10.53 -18.40
N GLU A 121 1.19 -9.63 -18.64
CA GLU A 121 2.01 -9.60 -19.86
C GLU A 121 2.81 -10.90 -20.04
N GLY A 122 3.40 -11.41 -18.95
CA GLY A 122 4.10 -12.69 -18.96
C GLY A 122 3.21 -13.90 -19.24
N ALA A 123 1.89 -13.77 -19.07
CA ALA A 123 0.90 -14.79 -19.44
C ALA A 123 0.42 -14.66 -20.90
N GLY A 124 0.89 -13.65 -21.64
CA GLY A 124 0.57 -13.42 -23.06
C GLY A 124 -0.59 -12.46 -23.32
N SER A 125 -1.05 -11.73 -22.30
CA SER A 125 -2.11 -10.71 -22.42
C SER A 125 -1.53 -9.30 -22.49
N THR A 126 -2.21 -8.37 -23.16
CA THR A 126 -1.90 -6.94 -23.11
C THR A 126 -2.67 -6.28 -21.97
N VAL A 127 -2.05 -5.30 -21.31
CA VAL A 127 -2.63 -4.57 -20.18
C VAL A 127 -3.12 -3.21 -20.66
N GLU A 128 -4.41 -2.92 -20.47
CA GLU A 128 -4.98 -1.59 -20.68
C GLU A 128 -5.33 -0.97 -19.33
N VAL A 129 -4.88 0.26 -19.10
CA VAL A 129 -5.00 0.92 -17.79
C VAL A 129 -5.96 2.10 -17.87
N ASP A 130 -7.03 2.02 -17.09
CA ASP A 130 -7.97 3.11 -16.83
C ASP A 130 -7.56 3.80 -15.51
N ASP A 131 -6.79 4.90 -15.62
CA ASP A 131 -6.26 5.65 -14.48
C ASP A 131 -7.29 6.66 -13.94
N LYS A 132 -7.98 6.28 -12.87
CA LYS A 132 -8.98 7.09 -12.14
C LYS A 132 -8.38 7.78 -10.91
N ARG A 133 -7.05 7.79 -10.77
CA ARG A 133 -6.39 8.43 -9.63
C ARG A 133 -6.51 9.94 -9.70
N ALA A 134 -6.67 10.55 -8.54
CA ALA A 134 -6.68 11.99 -8.36
C ALA A 134 -5.27 12.55 -8.60
N SER A 135 -5.16 13.50 -9.53
CA SER A 135 -3.92 14.28 -9.74
C SER A 135 -3.75 15.36 -8.67
N GLY A 136 -4.84 15.75 -8.02
CA GLY A 136 -4.90 16.80 -7.01
C GLY A 136 -4.99 18.20 -7.60
N ASP A 137 -5.53 19.12 -6.79
CA ASP A 137 -5.50 20.54 -7.12
C ASP A 137 -4.07 21.12 -7.00
N PRO A 138 -3.64 21.98 -7.93
CA PRO A 138 -2.32 22.60 -7.89
C PRO A 138 -2.22 23.58 -6.71
N LEU A 139 -1.03 23.61 -6.08
CA LEU A 139 -0.71 24.49 -4.96
C LEU A 139 0.33 25.51 -5.38
N ASP A 140 0.03 26.78 -5.14
CA ASP A 140 1.04 27.85 -5.21
C ASP A 140 1.76 27.94 -3.86
N LEU A 141 3.00 27.47 -3.83
CA LEU A 141 3.82 27.37 -2.63
C LEU A 141 5.16 28.06 -2.85
N THR A 142 5.54 28.92 -1.91
CA THR A 142 6.89 29.48 -1.83
C THR A 142 7.54 28.97 -0.54
N PRO A 143 8.20 27.79 -0.55
CA PRO A 143 8.76 27.21 0.67
C PRO A 143 9.83 28.14 1.28
N THR A 144 9.76 28.34 2.59
CA THR A 144 10.68 29.20 3.34
C THR A 144 11.64 28.37 4.20
N PHE A 145 12.34 27.41 3.60
CA PHE A 145 13.35 26.61 4.30
C PHE A 145 14.36 26.00 3.33
N ASP A 146 15.59 25.81 3.83
CA ASP A 146 16.65 25.10 3.13
C ASP A 146 16.79 23.67 3.66
N LEU A 147 17.12 22.75 2.76
CA LEU A 147 17.43 21.37 3.10
C LEU A 147 18.93 21.19 3.32
N ARG A 148 19.30 20.35 4.30
CA ARG A 148 20.67 19.83 4.40
C ARG A 148 20.97 18.95 3.18
N PRO A 149 22.25 18.80 2.76
CA PRO A 149 22.60 17.97 1.59
C PRO A 149 22.01 16.56 1.63
N GLU A 150 22.09 15.88 2.77
CA GLU A 150 21.52 14.53 2.97
C GLU A 150 19.99 14.50 2.81
N GLN A 151 19.31 15.58 3.19
CA GLN A 151 17.86 15.70 3.06
C GLN A 151 17.46 15.98 1.62
N GLN A 152 18.25 16.80 0.92
CA GLN A 152 18.05 17.10 -0.50
C GLN A 152 18.16 15.83 -1.33
N GLU A 153 19.22 15.04 -1.14
CA GLU A 153 19.43 13.77 -1.83
C GLU A 153 18.24 12.81 -1.61
N ALA A 154 17.78 12.67 -0.36
CA ALA A 154 16.63 11.82 -0.05
C ALA A 154 15.32 12.30 -0.70
N VAL A 155 15.11 13.60 -0.81
CA VAL A 155 13.92 14.19 -1.45
C VAL A 155 13.99 14.01 -2.96
N GLU A 156 15.13 14.31 -3.58
CA GLU A 156 15.37 14.11 -5.01
C GLU A 156 15.22 12.64 -5.42
N ALA A 157 15.62 11.70 -4.57
CA ALA A 157 15.43 10.28 -4.81
C ALA A 157 13.94 9.86 -4.79
N VAL A 158 13.09 10.52 -4.00
CA VAL A 158 11.66 10.16 -3.89
C VAL A 158 10.80 10.82 -4.97
N LEU A 159 11.15 12.03 -5.41
CA LEU A 159 10.32 12.83 -6.32
C LEU A 159 9.95 12.15 -7.65
N PRO A 160 10.85 11.42 -8.33
CA PRO A 160 10.53 10.72 -9.58
C PRO A 160 9.50 9.60 -9.42
N HIS A 161 9.28 9.09 -8.21
CA HIS A 161 8.41 7.93 -7.98
C HIS A 161 7.01 8.36 -7.54
N GLU A 162 5.98 7.70 -8.09
CA GLU A 162 4.58 7.88 -7.65
C GLU A 162 4.39 7.35 -6.22
N LEU A 163 4.98 6.18 -5.93
CA LEU A 163 4.96 5.53 -4.62
C LEU A 163 6.38 5.43 -4.06
N GLY A 164 6.58 5.85 -2.82
CA GLY A 164 7.93 5.84 -2.21
C GLY A 164 7.91 5.67 -0.70
N VAL A 165 9.01 5.15 -0.15
CA VAL A 165 9.16 4.94 1.30
C VAL A 165 10.41 5.68 1.77
N LEU A 166 10.25 6.70 2.61
CA LEU A 166 11.37 7.48 3.13
C LEU A 166 11.85 6.91 4.46
N VAL A 167 13.01 6.24 4.43
CA VAL A 167 13.66 5.67 5.62
C VAL A 167 14.75 6.63 6.09
N ALA A 168 14.67 7.04 7.35
CA ALA A 168 15.65 7.95 7.96
C ALA A 168 15.68 7.70 9.48
N PRO A 169 16.83 7.88 10.16
CA PRO A 169 16.91 7.87 11.61
C PRO A 169 15.99 8.92 12.26
N PRO A 170 15.58 8.71 13.53
CA PRO A 170 14.95 9.76 14.33
C PRO A 170 15.86 11.00 14.40
N GLY A 171 15.27 12.19 14.32
CA GLY A 171 16.03 13.44 14.34
C GLY A 171 16.60 13.89 12.99
N SER A 172 16.58 13.05 11.94
CA SER A 172 17.03 13.43 10.60
C SER A 172 16.11 14.45 9.89
N GLY A 173 14.95 14.77 10.48
CA GLY A 173 14.02 15.76 9.94
C GLY A 173 13.10 15.20 8.86
N LYS A 174 12.54 14.00 9.05
CA LYS A 174 11.54 13.39 8.15
C LYS A 174 10.40 14.34 7.78
N THR A 175 9.87 15.05 8.76
CA THR A 175 8.81 16.03 8.54
C THR A 175 9.26 17.17 7.62
N VAL A 176 10.51 17.62 7.74
CA VAL A 176 11.07 18.66 6.85
C VAL A 176 11.19 18.13 5.43
N MET A 177 11.76 16.93 5.26
CA MET A 177 11.86 16.27 3.95
C MET A 177 10.48 16.07 3.33
N ALA A 178 9.49 15.61 4.10
CA ALA A 178 8.14 15.42 3.61
C ALA A 178 7.45 16.74 3.25
N CYS A 179 7.66 17.83 4.01
CA CYS A 179 7.22 19.16 3.61
C CYS A 179 7.89 19.62 2.31
N ALA A 180 9.17 19.28 2.10
CA ALA A 180 9.85 19.55 0.83
C ALA A 180 9.25 18.79 -0.34
N VAL A 181 8.87 17.53 -0.15
CA VAL A 181 8.16 16.78 -1.19
C VAL A 181 6.81 17.44 -1.50
N ILE A 182 6.06 17.91 -0.50
CA ILE A 182 4.80 18.66 -0.73
C ILE A 182 5.08 19.92 -1.55
N ALA A 183 6.07 20.71 -1.14
CA ALA A 183 6.45 21.95 -1.81
C ALA A 183 6.91 21.75 -3.24
N GLN A 184 7.62 20.66 -3.54
CA GLN A 184 8.13 20.37 -4.89
C GLN A 184 7.09 19.72 -5.79
N ARG A 185 6.17 18.90 -5.24
CA ARG A 185 5.08 18.32 -6.04
C ARG A 185 3.95 19.30 -6.31
N THR A 186 3.76 20.31 -5.47
CA THR A 186 2.77 21.40 -5.67
C THR A 186 1.35 20.90 -5.93
N VAL A 187 0.93 19.82 -5.26
CA VAL A 187 -0.42 19.25 -5.37
C VAL A 187 -1.03 19.12 -3.99
N SER A 188 -2.36 19.13 -3.91
CA SER A 188 -3.09 18.90 -2.67
C SER A 188 -2.64 17.61 -1.97
N THR A 189 -2.33 17.72 -0.67
CA THR A 189 -1.72 16.64 0.11
C THR A 189 -2.49 16.34 1.38
N LEU A 190 -2.78 15.07 1.60
CA LEU A 190 -3.29 14.56 2.87
C LEU A 190 -2.18 13.85 3.66
N VAL A 191 -1.91 14.33 4.87
CA VAL A 191 -0.95 13.72 5.80
C VAL A 191 -1.70 12.84 6.80
N LEU A 192 -1.40 11.54 6.79
CA LEU A 192 -1.95 10.53 7.69
C LEU A 192 -0.99 10.30 8.85
N VAL A 193 -1.52 10.41 10.07
CA VAL A 193 -0.75 10.19 11.31
C VAL A 193 -1.50 9.27 12.26
N ASP A 194 -0.78 8.63 13.16
CA ASP A 194 -1.39 7.74 14.17
C ASP A 194 -2.05 8.51 15.33
N ARG A 195 -1.39 9.57 15.83
CA ARG A 195 -1.75 10.22 17.10
C ARG A 195 -2.01 11.71 16.95
N LYS A 196 -2.85 12.26 17.84
CA LYS A 196 -3.10 13.71 17.95
C LYS A 196 -1.81 14.52 18.12
N THR A 197 -0.87 14.04 18.93
CA THR A 197 0.40 14.74 19.18
C THR A 197 1.23 14.92 17.91
N LEU A 198 1.27 13.91 17.05
CA LEU A 198 1.91 13.99 15.73
C LEU A 198 1.14 14.94 14.82
N ALA A 199 -0.20 14.90 14.83
CA ALA A 199 -1.02 15.83 14.05
C ALA A 199 -0.72 17.30 14.41
N ASP A 200 -0.59 17.60 15.71
CA ASP A 200 -0.26 18.96 16.16
C ASP A 200 1.19 19.36 15.81
N GLN A 201 2.15 18.41 15.78
CA GLN A 201 3.51 18.66 15.30
C GLN A 201 3.53 18.98 13.80
N TRP A 202 2.85 18.16 12.99
CA TRP A 202 2.69 18.38 11.56
C TRP A 202 2.03 19.70 11.24
N ARG A 203 1.01 20.08 12.01
CA ARG A 203 0.34 21.38 11.85
C ARG A 203 1.31 22.54 12.03
N ARG A 204 2.17 22.48 13.07
CA ARG A 204 3.21 23.49 13.29
C ARG A 204 4.25 23.48 12.17
N ALA A 205 4.69 22.31 11.71
CA ALA A 205 5.65 22.18 10.64
C ALA A 205 5.13 22.75 9.32
N ILE A 206 3.92 22.40 8.90
CA ILE A 206 3.29 22.94 7.68
C ILE A 206 3.13 24.46 7.78
N THR A 207 2.69 24.97 8.94
CA THR A 207 2.54 26.42 9.14
C THR A 207 3.89 27.14 9.07
N GLY A 208 4.94 26.60 9.69
CA GLY A 208 6.25 27.24 9.74
C GLY A 208 7.09 27.08 8.47
N LEU A 209 6.99 25.95 7.78
CA LEU A 209 7.83 25.62 6.62
C LEU A 209 7.15 25.94 5.29
N LEU A 210 5.84 25.72 5.19
CA LEU A 210 5.06 25.94 3.95
C LEU A 210 4.25 27.24 3.98
N GLY A 211 4.20 27.95 5.10
CA GLY A 211 3.39 29.17 5.24
C GLY A 211 1.88 28.96 5.17
N LEU A 212 1.42 27.70 5.18
CA LEU A 212 0.00 27.34 5.04
C LEU A 212 -0.64 27.01 6.39
N LYS A 213 -1.93 27.31 6.54
CA LYS A 213 -2.73 26.84 7.68
C LYS A 213 -3.44 25.54 7.31
N PRO A 214 -2.96 24.36 7.74
CA PRO A 214 -3.59 23.10 7.35
C PRO A 214 -4.91 22.88 8.09
N GLY A 215 -5.85 22.23 7.43
CA GLY A 215 -6.99 21.64 8.12
C GLY A 215 -6.60 20.37 8.85
N GLN A 216 -7.52 19.89 9.69
CA GLN A 216 -7.29 18.70 10.49
C GLN A 216 -8.58 17.92 10.75
N LEU A 217 -8.46 16.61 10.59
CA LEU A 217 -9.48 15.63 10.88
C LEU A 217 -9.00 14.66 11.97
N GLY A 218 -9.66 14.68 13.12
CA GLY A 218 -9.31 13.89 14.30
C GLY A 218 -8.62 14.71 15.39
N GLY A 219 -8.46 14.10 16.58
CA GLY A 219 -7.91 14.77 17.75
C GLY A 219 -8.77 15.92 18.31
N GLY A 220 -10.07 15.91 18.00
CA GLY A 220 -11.04 16.96 18.38
C GLY A 220 -11.26 18.03 17.31
N ARG A 221 -10.65 17.90 16.12
CA ARG A 221 -10.88 18.78 14.95
C ARG A 221 -11.57 18.00 13.83
N SER A 222 -12.36 18.68 13.00
CA SER A 222 -13.20 18.03 11.97
C SER A 222 -13.22 18.75 10.62
N LYS A 223 -12.35 19.73 10.39
CA LYS A 223 -12.36 20.58 9.20
C LYS A 223 -11.15 20.28 8.31
N LEU A 224 -11.40 19.77 7.12
CA LEU A 224 -10.45 19.67 6.02
C LEU A 224 -10.55 20.93 5.14
N THR A 225 -9.46 21.35 4.53
CA THR A 225 -9.39 22.49 3.59
C THR A 225 -9.37 22.07 2.12
N GLY A 226 -8.97 20.82 1.82
CA GLY A 226 -8.73 20.31 0.48
C GLY A 226 -7.35 20.67 -0.10
N VAL A 227 -6.53 21.39 0.66
CA VAL A 227 -5.23 21.93 0.21
C VAL A 227 -4.09 21.08 0.77
N VAL A 228 -3.68 21.36 2.00
CA VAL A 228 -2.79 20.49 2.79
C VAL A 228 -3.50 20.22 4.10
N ASP A 229 -3.79 18.96 4.35
CA ASP A 229 -4.61 18.54 5.49
C ASP A 229 -3.96 17.41 6.26
N ILE A 230 -4.34 17.29 7.54
CA ILE A 230 -3.83 16.26 8.42
C ILE A 230 -4.98 15.42 8.95
N ALA A 231 -4.92 14.10 8.80
CA ALA A 231 -5.92 13.20 9.31
C ALA A 231 -5.32 12.12 10.20
N THR A 232 -5.97 11.85 11.33
CA THR A 232 -5.60 10.70 12.15
C THR A 232 -6.20 9.43 11.55
N LEU A 233 -5.39 8.37 11.40
CA LEU A 233 -5.81 7.09 10.84
C LEU A 233 -7.02 6.50 11.59
N GLN A 234 -7.06 6.62 12.92
CA GLN A 234 -8.17 6.16 13.76
C GLN A 234 -9.52 6.81 13.40
N THR A 235 -9.51 8.09 13.01
CA THR A 235 -10.74 8.82 12.65
C THR A 235 -11.19 8.43 11.25
N LEU A 236 -10.26 8.25 10.32
CA LEU A 236 -10.55 7.81 8.95
C LEU A 236 -11.12 6.41 8.90
N ALA A 237 -10.54 5.46 9.66
CA ALA A 237 -11.01 4.08 9.70
C ALA A 237 -12.45 3.93 10.21
N ARG A 238 -13.01 4.94 10.87
CA ARG A 238 -14.38 4.94 11.41
C ARG A 238 -15.38 5.73 10.55
N ARG A 239 -14.91 6.46 9.54
CA ARG A 239 -15.73 7.41 8.77
C ARG A 239 -15.68 7.12 7.28
N HIS A 240 -16.70 6.41 6.83
CA HIS A 240 -16.89 6.01 5.43
C HIS A 240 -17.56 7.11 4.57
N ASP A 241 -18.10 8.15 5.21
CA ASP A 241 -18.74 9.32 4.56
C ASP A 241 -17.73 10.28 3.92
N LEU A 242 -16.43 10.03 4.08
CA LEU A 242 -15.37 10.95 3.67
C LEU A 242 -14.74 10.61 2.32
N THR A 243 -15.13 9.51 1.68
CA THR A 243 -14.51 9.03 0.43
C THR A 243 -14.48 10.12 -0.66
N GLU A 244 -15.58 10.86 -0.86
CA GLU A 244 -15.62 11.97 -1.83
C GLU A 244 -14.64 13.10 -1.47
N LYS A 245 -14.56 13.47 -0.19
CA LYS A 245 -13.65 14.52 0.29
C LYS A 245 -12.18 14.10 0.25
N LEU A 246 -11.91 12.80 0.31
CA LEU A 246 -10.58 12.22 0.19
C LEU A 246 -10.17 12.05 -1.28
N GLY A 247 -11.14 12.06 -2.20
CA GLY A 247 -10.93 11.90 -3.63
C GLY A 247 -10.26 13.09 -4.33
N SER A 248 -10.11 14.24 -3.67
CA SER A 248 -9.50 15.43 -4.28
C SER A 248 -7.99 15.52 -4.08
N TYR A 249 -7.39 14.74 -3.15
CA TYR A 249 -5.96 14.85 -2.86
C TYR A 249 -5.11 14.14 -3.91
N GLY A 250 -4.13 14.86 -4.47
CA GLY A 250 -3.16 14.32 -5.41
C GLY A 250 -2.01 13.55 -4.75
N GLN A 251 -1.81 13.77 -3.45
CA GLN A 251 -0.76 13.14 -2.66
C GLN A 251 -1.26 12.68 -1.28
N VAL A 252 -0.78 11.51 -0.85
CA VAL A 252 -0.91 11.03 0.53
C VAL A 252 0.47 10.81 1.14
N ILE A 253 0.70 11.34 2.34
CA ILE A 253 1.90 11.09 3.13
C ILE A 253 1.51 10.36 4.40
N VAL A 254 2.16 9.24 4.70
CA VAL A 254 1.91 8.46 5.90
C VAL A 254 3.10 8.55 6.85
N ASP A 255 2.88 9.05 8.05
CA ASP A 255 3.92 9.17 9.08
C ASP A 255 3.59 8.33 10.34
N GLU A 256 4.60 7.60 10.82
CA GLU A 256 4.55 6.73 12.01
C GLU A 256 3.35 5.75 12.06
N CYS A 257 3.00 5.11 10.94
CA CYS A 257 1.83 4.21 10.85
C CYS A 257 1.98 2.85 11.56
N HIS A 258 3.13 2.57 12.18
CA HIS A 258 3.44 1.27 12.77
C HIS A 258 2.63 0.95 14.04
N HIS A 259 1.93 1.92 14.61
CA HIS A 259 1.05 1.74 15.76
C HIS A 259 -0.41 1.45 15.38
N VAL A 260 -0.76 1.58 14.09
CA VAL A 260 -2.13 1.37 13.62
C VAL A 260 -2.31 -0.08 13.20
N PRO A 261 -3.43 -0.74 13.57
CA PRO A 261 -3.76 -2.06 13.04
C PRO A 261 -3.71 -2.08 11.52
N ALA A 262 -3.04 -3.07 10.94
CA ALA A 262 -2.83 -3.17 9.49
C ALA A 262 -4.13 -3.02 8.69
N ALA A 263 -5.23 -3.63 9.16
CA ALA A 263 -6.53 -3.55 8.52
C ALA A 263 -7.13 -2.12 8.50
N ALA A 264 -6.98 -1.35 9.58
CA ALA A 264 -7.48 0.02 9.65
C ALA A 264 -6.65 0.97 8.78
N PHE A 265 -5.32 0.75 8.74
CA PHE A 265 -4.43 1.45 7.85
C PHE A 265 -4.74 1.16 6.37
N GLU A 266 -4.87 -0.11 6.02
CA GLU A 266 -5.20 -0.56 4.67
C GLU A 266 -6.53 0.01 4.21
N THR A 267 -7.57 -0.07 5.04
CA THR A 267 -8.89 0.51 4.73
C THR A 267 -8.81 2.01 4.46
N ALA A 268 -8.07 2.74 5.29
CA ALA A 268 -7.92 4.20 5.13
C ALA A 268 -7.14 4.56 3.85
N VAL A 269 -6.05 3.85 3.55
CA VAL A 269 -5.22 4.13 2.36
C VAL A 269 -5.93 3.73 1.07
N ARG A 270 -6.65 2.60 1.06
CA ARG A 270 -7.43 2.14 -0.12
C ARG A 270 -8.56 3.09 -0.49
N ALA A 271 -9.09 3.86 0.47
CA ALA A 271 -10.15 4.83 0.23
C ALA A 271 -9.65 6.11 -0.47
N ILE A 272 -8.33 6.32 -0.59
CA ILE A 272 -7.77 7.55 -1.12
C ILE A 272 -7.17 7.28 -2.51
N PRO A 273 -7.79 7.77 -3.60
CA PRO A 273 -7.33 7.53 -4.97
C PRO A 273 -6.15 8.43 -5.38
N ALA A 274 -5.30 8.87 -4.46
CA ALA A 274 -4.21 9.78 -4.77
C ALA A 274 -3.16 9.15 -5.70
N ARG A 275 -2.76 9.89 -6.75
CA ARG A 275 -1.69 9.48 -7.67
C ARG A 275 -0.37 9.28 -6.94
N HIS A 276 -0.03 10.16 -6.00
CA HIS A 276 1.21 10.11 -5.26
C HIS A 276 1.00 9.58 -3.84
N GLY A 277 1.90 8.72 -3.37
CA GLY A 277 1.85 8.15 -2.04
C GLY A 277 3.24 7.95 -1.46
N SER A 278 3.55 8.58 -0.32
CA SER A 278 4.79 8.29 0.41
C SER A 278 4.53 7.87 1.85
N GLY A 279 5.41 7.03 2.39
CA GLY A 279 5.33 6.59 3.78
C GLY A 279 6.70 6.51 4.45
N SER A 280 6.77 6.51 5.78
CA SER A 280 7.99 6.16 6.52
C SER A 280 7.81 4.81 7.20
N PRO A 281 8.72 3.83 7.03
CA PRO A 281 8.65 2.56 7.74
C PRO A 281 9.18 2.74 9.17
N PRO A 282 8.91 1.78 10.08
CA PRO A 282 9.53 1.77 11.39
C PRO A 282 11.06 1.56 11.29
N ARG A 283 11.76 1.90 12.39
CA ARG A 283 13.18 1.59 12.62
C ARG A 283 13.56 0.18 12.13
N PRO A 284 14.79 -0.03 11.60
CA PRO A 284 15.20 -1.34 11.12
C PRO A 284 15.44 -2.28 12.30
N THR A 285 14.40 -2.99 12.71
CA THR A 285 14.53 -4.29 13.37
C THR A 285 13.91 -5.32 12.44
N GLY A 286 14.69 -5.72 11.43
CA GLY A 286 14.48 -6.94 10.65
C GLY A 286 13.09 -7.11 10.02
N ALA A 287 12.72 -6.26 9.06
CA ALA A 287 11.75 -6.61 8.01
C ALA A 287 11.93 -5.64 6.84
N THR A 288 12.11 -6.19 5.65
CA THR A 288 12.44 -5.51 4.39
C THR A 288 11.42 -4.43 4.05
N ALA A 289 11.82 -3.17 4.19
CA ALA A 289 11.11 -2.03 3.61
C ALA A 289 11.52 -1.94 2.14
N TRP A 290 10.59 -2.24 1.24
CA TRP A 290 10.76 -1.98 -0.17
C TRP A 290 10.48 -0.48 -0.40
N MET A 291 11.55 0.34 -0.40
CA MET A 291 11.76 1.23 -1.56
C MET A 291 11.92 0.28 -2.75
N THR A 292 11.41 0.64 -3.93
CA THR A 292 11.57 -0.15 -5.18
C THR A 292 12.71 -1.15 -5.16
#